data_AF-A0A6P8YHV6-F1
#
_entry.id   AF-A0A6P8YHV6-F1
#
_cell.length_a   1.000
_cell.length_b   1.000
_cell.length_c   1.000
_cell.angle_alpha   90.00
_cell.angle_beta   90.00
_cell.angle_gamma   90.00
#
_symmetry.space_group_name_H-M   'P 1'
#
loop_
_entity.id
_entity.type
_entity.pdbx_description
1 polymer ?
#
loop_
_entity_poly.entity_id
_entity_poly.type
_entity_poly.pdbx_seq_one_letter_code
_entity_poly.pdbx_strand_id
1 'polypeptide(L)'
;MAHKYTFAVLAISACFLMATVSASAIEKKQVAAQATCSRSSLNALEDQIKICTRNVPAQQFAEPSWQCARTVTGWLQEDDECDLSVVPDYLEDCLYSFGFIGKRSIQPAVACIKNAIDSEICC
;
A
#
# COMPACT_ATOMS: atom_id res chain seq x y z
N MET A 1 -29.08 -0.57 64.94
CA MET A 1 -28.73 0.72 65.54
C MET A 1 -27.28 1.04 65.21
N ALA A 2 -27.07 2.25 64.67
CA ALA A 2 -25.87 3.09 64.71
C ALA A 2 -24.47 2.50 64.45
N HIS A 3 -23.92 2.94 63.31
CA HIS A 3 -22.60 3.58 63.13
C HIS A 3 -21.36 3.01 63.83
N LYS A 4 -20.28 2.89 63.04
CA LYS A 4 -19.17 3.88 63.10
C LYS A 4 -18.21 3.70 61.91
N TYR A 5 -18.00 4.82 61.22
CA TYR A 5 -16.92 5.04 60.27
C TYR A 5 -15.61 5.21 61.04
N THR A 6 -14.52 4.66 60.51
CA THR A 6 -13.18 5.16 60.81
C THR A 6 -12.32 5.10 59.55
N PHE A 7 -12.05 6.28 59.01
CA PHE A 7 -11.02 6.57 58.02
C PHE A 7 -9.65 6.60 58.70
N ALA A 8 -8.63 6.01 58.06
CA ALA A 8 -7.22 6.43 58.03
C ALA A 8 -6.47 5.39 57.18
N VAL A 9 -6.04 5.61 55.93
CA VAL A 9 -5.09 6.60 55.37
C VAL A 9 -3.64 6.32 55.79
N LEU A 10 -2.79 6.10 54.76
CA LEU A 10 -1.31 6.08 54.73
C LEU A 10 -0.64 4.87 55.39
N ALA A 11 0.45 4.28 54.90
CA ALA A 11 1.29 4.49 53.73
C ALA A 11 2.32 3.35 53.72
N ILE A 12 2.65 2.85 52.53
CA ILE A 12 4.01 2.57 52.04
C ILE A 12 4.90 1.69 52.95
N SER A 13 5.31 0.51 52.47
CA SER A 13 6.73 0.27 52.13
C SER A 13 7.00 -1.20 51.84
N ALA A 14 7.50 -1.43 50.62
CA ALA A 14 8.53 -2.40 50.27
C ALA A 14 8.29 -3.88 50.61
N CYS A 15 7.89 -4.64 49.59
CA CYS A 15 8.74 -5.71 49.04
C CYS A 15 8.08 -6.20 47.74
N PHE A 16 8.35 -5.50 46.65
CA PHE A 16 8.01 -5.95 45.31
C PHE A 16 8.90 -7.15 44.97
N LEU A 17 8.31 -8.34 45.09
CA LEU A 17 8.83 -9.56 44.49
C LEU A 17 7.95 -9.91 43.29
N MET A 18 8.63 -10.19 42.18
CA MET A 18 8.21 -11.01 41.04
C MET A 18 7.31 -10.37 39.97
N ALA A 19 7.97 -10.09 38.84
CA ALA A 19 7.57 -10.42 37.48
C ALA A 19 6.20 -9.93 36.99
N THR A 20 6.21 -8.74 36.38
CA THR A 20 5.22 -8.38 35.37
C THR A 20 5.92 -8.16 34.04
N VAL A 21 5.55 -9.00 33.08
CA VAL A 21 5.89 -8.95 31.66
C VAL A 21 5.74 -7.51 31.13
N SER A 22 6.84 -6.89 30.73
CA SER A 22 6.82 -5.58 30.08
C SER A 22 6.24 -5.72 28.67
N ALA A 23 4.94 -5.51 28.55
CA ALA A 23 4.27 -5.30 27.28
C ALA A 23 4.51 -3.86 26.80
N SER A 24 5.26 -3.76 25.69
CA SER A 24 5.10 -2.79 24.59
C SER A 24 4.93 -1.30 24.90
N ALA A 25 6.01 -0.54 24.69
CA ALA A 25 5.97 0.70 23.91
C ALA A 25 7.41 1.09 23.51
N ILE A 26 8.03 0.30 22.62
CA ILE A 26 9.14 0.83 21.82
C ILE A 26 8.46 1.71 20.78
N GLU A 27 8.45 3.02 21.02
CA GLU A 27 8.24 4.01 19.97
C GLU A 27 9.28 3.73 18.87
N LYS A 28 8.84 2.98 17.86
CA LYS A 28 9.52 2.90 16.58
C LYS A 28 9.43 4.30 15.97
N LYS A 29 10.39 5.16 16.34
CA LYS A 29 10.79 6.27 15.50
C LYS A 29 11.45 5.65 14.27
N GLN A 30 10.63 5.13 13.35
CA GLN A 30 11.05 4.77 12.01
C GLN A 30 11.57 6.06 11.39
N VAL A 31 12.89 6.20 11.41
CA VAL A 31 13.60 6.99 10.42
C VAL A 31 13.00 6.56 9.09
N ALA A 32 12.34 7.50 8.41
CA ALA A 32 11.88 7.36 7.05
C ALA A 32 13.11 7.03 6.20
N ALA A 33 13.46 5.75 6.12
CA ALA A 33 14.12 5.22 4.96
C ALA A 33 13.11 5.47 3.85
N GLN A 34 13.43 6.43 2.97
CA GLN A 34 12.75 6.59 1.69
C GLN A 34 12.46 5.18 1.17
N ALA A 35 11.19 4.81 1.10
CA ALA A 35 10.78 3.48 0.74
C ALA A 35 10.92 3.39 -0.78
N THR A 36 12.16 3.43 -1.27
CA THR A 36 12.43 3.29 -2.70
C THR A 36 11.84 1.95 -3.11
N CYS A 37 10.93 1.96 -4.09
CA CYS A 37 10.33 0.74 -4.59
C CYS A 37 11.41 -0.30 -4.90
N SER A 38 11.28 -1.49 -4.32
CA SER A 38 12.24 -2.56 -4.61
C SER A 38 12.16 -2.90 -6.10
N ARG A 39 13.31 -3.15 -6.73
CA ARG A 39 13.36 -3.52 -8.17
C ARG A 39 12.53 -4.77 -8.46
N SER A 40 12.46 -5.70 -7.51
CA SER A 40 11.67 -6.93 -7.63
C SER A 40 10.16 -6.62 -7.65
N SER A 41 9.70 -5.76 -6.75
CA SER A 41 8.30 -5.34 -6.68
C SER A 41 7.88 -4.58 -7.94
N LEU A 42 8.75 -3.70 -8.46
CA LEU A 42 8.48 -3.00 -9.72
C LEU A 42 8.38 -3.95 -10.92
N ASN A 43 9.24 -4.97 -11.00
CA ASN A 43 9.17 -5.96 -12.08
C ASN A 43 7.88 -6.78 -12.03
N ALA A 44 7.48 -7.23 -10.82
CA ALA A 44 6.25 -7.99 -10.63
C ALA A 44 5.02 -7.12 -10.95
N LEU A 45 5.03 -5.85 -10.55
CA LEU A 45 4.01 -4.89 -10.92
C LEU A 45 3.96 -4.65 -12.44
N GLU A 46 5.11 -4.51 -13.10
CA GLU A 46 5.20 -4.34 -14.56
C GLU A 46 4.53 -5.51 -15.29
N ASP A 47 4.81 -6.76 -14.85
CA ASP A 47 4.22 -7.95 -15.46
C ASP A 47 2.72 -8.05 -15.18
N GLN A 48 2.28 -7.68 -13.99
CA GLN A 48 0.86 -7.66 -13.66
C GLN A 48 0.09 -6.63 -14.50
N ILE A 49 0.66 -5.44 -14.73
CA ILE A 49 0.05 -4.45 -15.63
C ILE A 49 -0.09 -5.02 -17.04
N LYS A 50 0.97 -5.65 -17.58
CA LYS A 50 0.91 -6.29 -18.92
C LYS A 50 -0.20 -7.34 -19.00
N ILE A 51 -0.39 -8.15 -17.96
CA ILE A 51 -1.47 -9.14 -17.88
C ILE A 51 -2.83 -8.44 -17.91
N CYS A 52 -3.02 -7.45 -17.05
CA CYS A 52 -4.29 -6.73 -16.91
C CYS A 52 -4.66 -5.94 -18.16
N THR A 53 -3.68 -5.45 -18.93
CA THR A 53 -3.93 -4.65 -20.13
C THR A 53 -3.89 -5.47 -21.43
N ARG A 54 -3.62 -6.77 -21.38
CA ARG A 54 -3.42 -7.63 -22.57
C ARG A 54 -4.56 -7.55 -23.59
N ASN A 55 -5.79 -7.36 -23.12
CA ASN A 55 -7.00 -7.33 -23.95
C ASN A 55 -7.53 -5.92 -24.20
N VAL A 56 -6.81 -4.87 -23.78
CA VAL A 56 -7.27 -3.51 -23.99
C VAL A 56 -6.98 -3.12 -25.45
N PRO A 57 -8.00 -2.80 -26.26
CA PRO A 57 -7.82 -2.57 -27.69
C PRO A 57 -7.18 -1.19 -27.96
N ALA A 58 -5.92 -1.15 -28.41
CA ALA A 58 -5.28 0.09 -28.83
C ALA A 58 -5.49 0.34 -30.33
N GLN A 59 -5.88 1.57 -30.67
CA GLN A 59 -5.97 2.01 -32.06
C GLN A 59 -4.66 2.59 -32.61
N GLN A 60 -3.79 3.12 -31.74
CA GLN A 60 -2.61 3.90 -32.15
C GLN A 60 -1.27 3.18 -31.93
N PHE A 61 -1.20 2.19 -31.04
CA PHE A 61 0.06 1.54 -30.64
C PHE A 61 -0.04 0.02 -30.76
N ALA A 62 1.05 -0.61 -31.20
CA ALA A 62 1.14 -2.06 -31.34
C ALA A 62 1.08 -2.79 -29.99
N GLU A 63 1.63 -2.20 -28.92
CA GLU A 63 1.70 -2.79 -27.58
C GLU A 63 1.53 -1.75 -26.45
N PRO A 64 0.31 -1.22 -26.27
CA PRO A 64 0.01 -0.26 -25.19
C PRO A 64 0.30 -0.82 -23.79
N SER A 65 0.17 -2.14 -23.62
CA SER A 65 0.43 -2.85 -22.38
C SER A 65 1.85 -2.66 -21.89
N TRP A 66 2.82 -2.75 -22.79
CA TRP A 66 4.22 -2.64 -22.44
C TRP A 66 4.59 -1.19 -22.12
N GLN A 67 4.09 -0.25 -22.92
CA GLN A 67 4.33 1.17 -22.72
C GLN A 67 3.74 1.64 -21.38
N CYS A 68 2.48 1.30 -21.08
CA CYS A 68 1.88 1.69 -19.81
C CYS A 68 2.50 0.99 -18.62
N ALA A 69 2.89 -0.28 -18.73
CA ALA A 69 3.60 -0.94 -17.65
C ALA A 69 4.89 -0.20 -17.26
N ARG A 70 5.69 0.24 -18.24
CA ARG A 70 6.91 1.01 -18.00
C ARG A 70 6.66 2.42 -17.50
N THR A 71 5.66 3.10 -18.04
CA THR A 71 5.33 4.46 -17.63
C THR A 71 4.86 4.48 -16.17
N VAL A 72 3.96 3.56 -15.80
CA VAL A 72 3.44 3.47 -14.44
C VAL A 72 4.52 3.09 -13.43
N THR A 73 5.36 2.10 -13.73
CA THR A 73 6.48 1.75 -12.83
C THR A 73 7.55 2.83 -12.77
N GLY A 74 7.74 3.60 -13.84
CA GLY A 74 8.59 4.79 -13.86
C GLY A 74 8.08 5.87 -12.90
N TRP A 75 6.79 6.22 -13.00
CA TRP A 75 6.17 7.19 -12.08
C TRP A 75 6.21 6.73 -10.63
N LEU A 76 5.96 5.44 -10.38
CA LEU A 76 6.04 4.88 -9.04
C LEU A 76 7.48 4.85 -8.49
N GLN A 77 8.49 4.70 -9.35
CA GLN A 77 9.90 4.78 -8.93
C GLN A 77 10.31 6.21 -8.56
N GLU A 78 9.65 7.21 -9.13
CA GLU A 78 9.82 8.63 -8.78
C GLU A 78 9.03 9.03 -7.52
N ASP A 79 8.14 8.17 -7.04
CA ASP A 79 7.39 8.34 -5.80
C ASP A 79 8.28 7.98 -4.58
N ASP A 80 8.46 8.93 -3.66
CA ASP A 80 9.30 8.76 -2.47
C ASP A 80 8.77 7.69 -1.49
N GLU A 81 7.47 7.39 -1.55
CA GLU A 81 6.78 6.48 -0.64
C GLU A 81 6.48 5.11 -1.26
N CYS A 82 6.63 4.96 -2.57
CA CYS A 82 6.26 3.75 -3.31
C CYS A 82 4.79 3.34 -3.03
N ASP A 83 3.89 4.31 -2.98
CA ASP A 83 2.49 4.04 -2.67
C ASP A 83 1.82 3.27 -3.81
N LEU A 84 1.55 1.98 -3.63
CA LEU A 84 0.87 1.17 -4.63
C LEU A 84 -0.60 1.58 -4.84
N SER A 85 -1.19 2.35 -3.91
CA SER A 85 -2.58 2.77 -3.99
C SER A 85 -2.87 3.70 -5.18
N VAL A 86 -1.84 4.40 -5.70
CA VAL A 86 -1.95 5.32 -6.84
C VAL A 86 -1.81 4.63 -8.20
N VAL A 87 -1.34 3.39 -8.22
CA VAL A 87 -1.07 2.62 -9.46
C VAL A 87 -2.31 2.47 -10.35
N PRO A 88 -3.52 2.20 -9.84
CA PRO A 88 -4.72 2.15 -10.69
C PRO A 88 -5.00 3.47 -11.42
N ASP A 89 -4.79 4.60 -10.75
CA ASP A 89 -5.01 5.93 -11.33
C ASP A 89 -3.94 6.24 -12.39
N TYR A 90 -2.67 5.93 -12.09
CA TYR A 90 -1.58 6.03 -13.06
C TYR A 90 -1.84 5.15 -14.30
N LEU A 91 -2.36 3.95 -14.12
CA LEU A 91 -2.72 3.09 -15.24
C LEU A 91 -3.88 3.66 -16.05
N GLU A 92 -4.91 4.19 -15.40
CA GLU A 92 -6.04 4.85 -16.09
C GLU A 92 -5.57 6.05 -16.92
N ASP A 93 -4.75 6.93 -16.35
CA ASP A 93 -4.20 8.11 -17.03
C ASP A 93 -3.32 7.75 -18.22
N CYS A 94 -2.48 6.73 -18.05
CA CYS A 94 -1.65 6.21 -19.13
C CYS A 94 -2.53 5.70 -20.28
N LEU A 95 -3.52 4.86 -19.98
CA LEU A 95 -4.41 4.30 -21.00
C LEU A 95 -5.26 5.40 -21.67
N TYR A 96 -5.71 6.46 -20.98
CA TYR A 96 -6.36 7.57 -21.70
C TYR A 96 -5.41 8.29 -22.66
N SER A 97 -4.18 8.53 -22.22
CA SER A 97 -3.18 9.28 -22.99
C SER A 97 -2.82 8.59 -24.31
N PHE A 98 -2.91 7.25 -24.36
CA PHE A 98 -2.62 6.46 -25.56
C PHE A 98 -3.83 6.25 -26.50
N GLY A 99 -4.88 7.06 -26.36
CA GLY A 99 -5.96 7.14 -27.35
C GLY A 99 -7.00 6.03 -27.26
N PHE A 100 -7.16 5.42 -26.08
CA PHE A 100 -8.19 4.42 -25.87
C PHE A 100 -9.58 5.08 -25.81
N ILE A 101 -10.40 4.76 -26.81
CA ILE A 101 -11.72 5.35 -26.99
C ILE A 101 -12.72 4.67 -26.06
N GLY A 102 -12.86 5.23 -24.86
CA GLY A 102 -13.99 4.98 -23.97
C GLY A 102 -13.62 4.35 -22.63
N LYS A 103 -14.09 4.97 -21.55
CA LYS A 103 -13.91 4.52 -20.15
C LYS A 103 -14.22 3.02 -19.98
N ARG A 104 -15.24 2.50 -20.67
CA ARG A 104 -15.65 1.09 -20.57
C ARG A 104 -14.56 0.10 -20.97
N SER A 105 -13.68 0.48 -21.89
CA SER A 105 -12.67 -0.42 -22.47
C SER A 105 -11.49 -0.63 -21.53
N ILE A 106 -11.19 0.36 -20.67
CA ILE A 106 -10.02 0.37 -19.78
C ILE A 106 -10.35 -0.07 -18.35
N GLN A 107 -11.60 0.12 -17.92
CA GLN A 107 -12.06 -0.23 -16.55
C GLN A 107 -11.79 -1.69 -16.14
N PRO A 108 -11.92 -2.70 -17.02
CA PRO A 108 -11.53 -4.07 -16.66
C PRO A 108 -10.04 -4.20 -16.32
N ALA A 109 -9.16 -3.47 -17.01
CA ALA A 109 -7.72 -3.48 -16.74
C ALA A 109 -7.39 -2.76 -15.42
N VAL A 110 -8.03 -1.61 -15.17
CA VAL A 110 -7.88 -0.85 -13.91
C VAL A 110 -8.39 -1.68 -12.73
N ALA A 111 -9.54 -2.34 -12.86
CA ALA A 111 -10.06 -3.23 -11.83
C ALA A 111 -9.15 -4.45 -11.60
N CYS A 112 -8.58 -5.02 -12.67
CA CYS A 112 -7.63 -6.12 -12.58
C CYS A 112 -6.38 -5.72 -11.77
N ILE A 113 -5.77 -4.55 -12.05
CA ILE A 113 -4.57 -4.14 -11.33
C ILE A 113 -4.88 -3.81 -9.86
N LYS A 114 -6.00 -3.14 -9.61
CA LYS A 114 -6.46 -2.83 -8.25
C LYS A 114 -6.63 -4.11 -7.43
N ASN A 115 -7.32 -5.12 -7.98
CA ASN A 115 -7.50 -6.39 -7.29
C ASN A 115 -6.17 -7.12 -7.04
N ALA A 116 -5.20 -7.01 -7.96
CA ALA A 116 -3.89 -7.65 -7.79
C ALA A 116 -3.07 -6.99 -6.67
N ILE A 117 -3.20 -5.68 -6.50
CA ILE A 117 -2.58 -4.92 -5.40
C ILE A 117 -3.29 -5.24 -4.08
N ASP A 118 -4.63 -5.16 -4.06
CA ASP A 118 -5.45 -5.47 -2.86
C ASP A 118 -5.24 -6.92 -2.37
N SER A 119 -4.81 -7.82 -3.25
CA SER A 119 -4.57 -9.24 -2.95
C SER A 119 -3.09 -9.60 -2.74
N GLU A 120 -2.16 -8.62 -2.76
CA GLU A 120 -0.71 -8.85 -2.62
C GLU A 120 -0.13 -9.85 -3.65
N ILE A 121 -0.70 -9.90 -4.87
CA ILE A 121 -0.27 -10.84 -5.92
C ILE A 121 0.93 -10.30 -6.69
N CYS A 122 0.99 -8.97 -6.86
CA CYS A 122 2.06 -8.29 -7.59
C CYS A 122 3.23 -7.84 -6.70
N CYS A 123 3.01 -7.91 -5.39
CA CYS A 123 3.56 -7.01 -4.39
C CYS A 123 3.33 -7.69 -3.03
#